data_AF-A0A510UMX2-F1
#
_entry.id   AF-A0A510UMX2-F1
#
_cell.length_a   1.000
_cell.length_b   1.000
_cell.length_c   1.000
_cell.angle_alpha   90.00
_cell.angle_beta   90.00
_cell.angle_gamma   90.00
#
_symmetry.space_group_name_H-M   'P 1'
#
loop_
_entity.id
_entity.type
_entity.pdbx_description
1 polymer ?
#
loop_
_entity_poly.entity_id
_entity_poly.type
_entity_poly.pdbx_seq_one_letter_code
_entity_poly.pdbx_strand_id
1 'polypeptide(L)'
;MLNQHTKAYWCVVNDSNIWLKDKALPNGSAIEFNLPFEQAICIGNHNNEPVMWLNDELVNQELAYTGLRELLEYPQSDFLLFSKAIQYGFMAREFRFCPQCGGRTQLNHNQIAMQ
;
A
#
# COMPACT_ATOMS: atom_id res chain seq x y z
N MET A 1 -17.66 -9.87 -3.25
CA MET A 1 -16.23 -10.19 -3.48
C MET A 1 -15.57 -8.98 -4.12
N LEU A 2 -14.35 -8.64 -3.73
CA LEU A 2 -13.59 -7.55 -4.36
C LEU A 2 -13.15 -7.99 -5.77
N ASN A 3 -13.11 -7.05 -6.70
CA ASN A 3 -12.62 -7.25 -8.07
C ASN A 3 -12.03 -5.94 -8.62
N GLN A 4 -11.46 -5.98 -9.82
CA GLN A 4 -10.85 -4.83 -10.50
C GLN A 4 -11.78 -3.63 -10.76
N HIS A 5 -13.11 -3.82 -10.71
CA HIS A 5 -14.12 -2.76 -10.81
C HIS A 5 -14.56 -2.22 -9.44
N THR A 6 -14.10 -2.82 -8.35
CA THR A 6 -14.49 -2.40 -7.01
C THR A 6 -13.83 -1.08 -6.68
N LYS A 7 -14.66 -0.12 -6.25
CA LYS A 7 -14.21 1.17 -5.75
C LYS A 7 -13.46 0.97 -4.43
N ALA A 8 -12.23 1.49 -4.36
CA ALA A 8 -11.33 1.31 -3.23
C ALA A 8 -10.41 2.52 -3.08
N TYR A 9 -9.85 2.68 -1.88
CA TYR A 9 -8.68 3.53 -1.66
C TYR A 9 -7.40 2.77 -2.02
N TRP A 10 -6.44 3.44 -2.65
CA TRP A 10 -5.22 2.81 -3.15
C TRP A 10 -3.96 3.38 -2.50
N CYS A 11 -3.26 2.53 -1.74
CA CYS A 11 -1.96 2.81 -1.17
C CYS A 11 -0.87 2.15 -2.02
N VAL A 12 -0.36 2.86 -3.03
CA VAL A 12 0.83 2.42 -3.78
C VAL A 12 2.06 3.02 -3.10
N VAL A 13 2.96 2.17 -2.63
CA VAL A 13 4.13 2.60 -1.84
C VAL A 13 5.44 2.38 -2.60
N ASN A 14 6.32 3.36 -2.48
CA ASN A 14 7.71 3.30 -2.94
C ASN A 14 8.58 3.81 -1.79
N ASP A 15 9.38 2.92 -1.19
CA ASP A 15 10.19 3.21 -0.01
C ASP A 15 9.37 3.83 1.14
N SER A 16 9.73 5.05 1.55
CA SER A 16 9.04 5.85 2.58
C SER A 16 8.06 6.85 1.97
N ASN A 17 7.64 6.61 0.73
CA ASN A 17 6.75 7.46 -0.02
C ASN A 17 5.48 6.71 -0.44
N ILE A 18 4.42 7.47 -0.66
CA ILE A 18 3.12 6.96 -1.11
C ILE A 18 2.63 7.78 -2.30
N TRP A 19 1.96 7.12 -3.24
CA TRP A 19 1.30 7.80 -4.34
C TRP A 19 0.04 8.53 -3.85
N LEU A 20 -0.06 9.81 -4.19
CA LEU A 20 -1.26 10.63 -3.99
C LEU A 20 -1.70 11.19 -5.33
N LYS A 21 -3.02 11.33 -5.50
CA LYS A 21 -3.62 12.01 -6.64
C LYS A 21 -4.28 13.29 -6.15
N ASP A 22 -3.90 14.43 -6.71
CA ASP A 22 -4.41 15.75 -6.32
C ASP A 22 -4.32 16.00 -4.80
N LYS A 23 -3.20 15.57 -4.18
CA LYS A 23 -2.92 15.63 -2.74
C LYS A 23 -3.90 14.83 -1.87
N ALA A 24 -4.61 13.85 -2.42
CA ALA A 24 -5.48 12.96 -1.67
C ALA A 24 -5.16 11.49 -1.95
N LEU A 25 -5.59 10.61 -1.04
CA LEU A 25 -5.49 9.17 -1.25
C LEU A 25 -6.38 8.79 -2.45
N PRO A 26 -5.83 8.18 -3.51
CA PRO A 26 -6.60 7.87 -4.70
C PRO A 26 -7.75 6.92 -4.36
N ASN A 27 -8.95 7.29 -4.80
CA ASN A 27 -10.17 6.56 -4.54
C ASN A 27 -10.89 6.29 -5.87
N GLY A 28 -11.04 5.01 -6.22
CA GLY A 28 -11.50 4.59 -7.54
C GLY A 28 -11.27 3.09 -7.77
N SER A 29 -11.55 2.62 -8.97
CA SER A 29 -11.32 1.21 -9.32
C SER A 29 -9.90 0.95 -9.83
N ALA A 30 -9.46 -0.31 -9.83
CA ALA A 30 -8.14 -0.67 -10.34
C ALA A 30 -8.01 -0.35 -11.83
N ILE A 31 -9.10 -0.53 -12.59
CA ILE A 31 -9.15 -0.22 -14.03
C ILE A 31 -8.98 1.27 -14.27
N GLU A 32 -9.68 2.12 -13.50
CA GLU A 32 -9.58 3.58 -13.63
C GLU A 32 -8.16 4.09 -13.43
N PHE A 33 -7.40 3.43 -12.55
CA PHE A 33 -6.02 3.80 -12.25
C PHE A 33 -4.97 2.94 -12.96
N ASN A 34 -5.37 2.02 -13.84
CA ASN A 34 -4.45 1.07 -14.50
C ASN A 34 -3.53 0.32 -13.51
N LEU A 35 -4.09 -0.13 -12.38
CA LEU A 35 -3.38 -0.83 -11.31
C LEU A 35 -3.58 -2.35 -11.39
N PRO A 36 -2.56 -3.16 -11.04
CA PRO A 36 -2.64 -4.61 -11.06
C PRO A 36 -3.46 -5.16 -9.87
N PHE A 37 -4.80 -5.19 -9.99
CA PHE A 37 -5.70 -5.64 -8.92
C PHE A 37 -5.32 -7.00 -8.32
N GLU A 38 -4.94 -7.97 -9.16
CA GLU A 38 -4.62 -9.34 -8.73
C GLU A 38 -3.40 -9.44 -7.81
N GLN A 39 -2.56 -8.40 -7.78
CA GLN A 39 -1.39 -8.33 -6.91
C GLN A 39 -1.62 -7.46 -5.68
N ALA A 40 -2.78 -6.78 -5.63
CA ALA A 40 -3.10 -5.86 -4.56
C ALA A 40 -3.64 -6.61 -3.34
N ILE A 41 -3.26 -6.14 -2.15
CA ILE A 41 -3.67 -6.75 -0.89
C ILE A 41 -4.62 -5.79 -0.18
N CYS A 42 -5.80 -6.30 0.21
CA CYS A 42 -6.71 -5.51 1.04
C CYS A 42 -6.16 -5.44 2.47
N ILE A 43 -5.83 -4.23 2.93
CA ILE A 43 -5.20 -3.98 4.24
C ILE A 43 -6.16 -3.35 5.26
N GLY A 44 -7.45 -3.28 4.95
CA GLY A 44 -8.50 -2.77 5.84
C GLY A 44 -9.57 -2.02 5.08
N ASN A 45 -10.31 -1.16 5.81
CA ASN A 45 -11.31 -0.26 5.25
C ASN A 45 -11.06 1.16 5.75
N HIS A 46 -11.40 2.14 4.93
CA HIS A 46 -11.42 3.55 5.27
C HIS A 46 -12.70 4.16 4.70
N ASN A 47 -13.46 4.91 5.49
CA ASN A 47 -14.77 5.46 5.10
C ASN A 47 -15.74 4.42 4.47
N ASN A 48 -15.78 3.20 5.03
CA ASN A 48 -16.55 2.05 4.55
C ASN A 48 -16.18 1.51 3.16
N GLU A 49 -15.08 1.96 2.57
CA GLU A 49 -14.53 1.41 1.32
C GLU A 49 -13.23 0.65 1.60
N PRO A 50 -12.92 -0.42 0.85
CA PRO A 50 -11.70 -1.20 1.04
C PRO A 50 -10.46 -0.36 0.77
N VAL A 51 -9.37 -0.64 1.48
CA VAL A 51 -8.04 -0.07 1.19
C VAL A 51 -7.15 -1.15 0.61
N MET A 52 -6.76 -0.95 -0.65
CA MET A 52 -5.87 -1.82 -1.39
C MET A 52 -4.44 -1.29 -1.31
N TRP A 53 -3.49 -2.20 -1.15
CA TRP A 53 -2.07 -1.91 -1.03
C TRP A 53 -1.26 -2.59 -2.14
N LEU A 54 -0.28 -1.87 -2.69
CA LEU A 54 0.64 -2.34 -3.72
C LEU A 54 2.03 -1.76 -3.46
N ASN A 55 3.07 -2.56 -3.74
CA ASN A 55 4.41 -2.01 -3.97
C ASN A 55 4.48 -1.44 -5.40
N ASP A 56 5.16 -0.31 -5.54
CA ASP A 56 5.40 0.35 -6.82
C ASP A 56 6.11 -0.55 -7.86
N GLU A 57 6.96 -1.48 -7.42
CA GLU A 57 7.62 -2.46 -8.30
C GLU A 57 6.64 -3.27 -9.19
N LEU A 58 5.36 -3.32 -8.82
CA LEU A 58 4.30 -4.05 -9.55
C LEU A 58 3.52 -3.16 -10.53
N VAL A 59 3.71 -1.85 -10.47
CA VAL A 59 2.94 -0.85 -11.20
C VAL A 59 3.68 -0.47 -12.49
N ASN A 60 3.01 -0.63 -13.64
CA ASN A 60 3.59 -0.38 -14.97
C ASN A 60 3.33 1.06 -15.46
N GLN A 61 3.46 2.04 -14.59
CA GLN A 61 3.30 3.47 -14.91
C GLN A 61 4.07 4.32 -13.91
N GLU A 62 4.47 5.51 -14.32
CA GLU A 62 5.12 6.47 -13.43
C GLU A 62 4.08 7.18 -12.57
N LEU A 63 4.32 7.19 -11.25
CA LEU A 63 3.44 7.81 -10.26
C LEU A 63 4.20 8.90 -9.50
N ALA A 64 3.48 9.97 -9.12
CA ALA A 64 4.04 11.04 -8.31
C ALA A 64 3.97 10.68 -6.82
N TYR A 65 5.13 10.52 -6.19
CA TYR A 65 5.24 10.09 -4.80
C TYR A 65 5.38 11.26 -3.84
N THR A 66 4.73 11.15 -2.68
CA THR A 66 4.85 12.09 -1.56
C THR A 66 5.50 11.39 -0.38
N GLY A 67 6.51 12.02 0.22
CA GLY A 67 7.24 11.44 1.35
C GLY A 67 6.48 11.52 2.66
N LEU A 68 6.68 10.53 3.55
CA LEU A 68 5.96 10.41 4.83
C LEU A 68 5.93 11.69 5.67
N ARG A 69 7.02 12.49 5.67
CA ARG A 69 7.09 13.72 6.45
C ARG A 69 6.09 14.78 5.97
N GLU A 70 5.85 14.86 4.66
CA GLU A 70 4.87 15.79 4.10
C GLU A 70 3.43 15.41 4.46
N LEU A 71 3.22 14.17 4.88
CA LEU A 71 1.92 13.65 5.27
C LEU A 71 1.52 14.01 6.71
N LEU A 72 2.40 14.63 7.51
CA LEU A 72 2.15 14.94 8.91
C LEU A 72 0.96 15.90 9.13
N GLU A 73 0.68 16.76 8.14
CA GLU A 73 -0.41 17.73 8.20
C GLU A 73 -1.78 17.14 7.78
N TYR A 74 -1.81 15.88 7.33
CA TYR A 74 -3.05 15.21 6.96
C TYR A 74 -3.88 14.84 8.19
N PRO A 75 -5.21 14.64 8.05
CA PRO A 75 -6.03 14.10 9.11
C PRO A 75 -5.41 12.84 9.71
N GLN A 76 -5.50 12.69 11.04
CA GLN A 76 -4.85 11.59 11.76
C GLN A 76 -5.23 10.21 11.21
N SER A 77 -6.49 10.01 10.81
CA SER A 77 -6.97 8.76 10.21
C SER A 77 -6.17 8.38 8.95
N ASP A 78 -5.87 9.37 8.13
CA ASP A 78 -5.23 9.20 6.83
C ASP A 78 -3.74 9.01 7.05
N PHE A 79 -3.13 9.82 7.91
CA PHE A 79 -1.73 9.68 8.30
C PHE A 79 -1.42 8.28 8.88
N LEU A 80 -2.28 7.75 9.74
CA LEU A 80 -2.13 6.39 10.28
C LEU A 80 -2.25 5.33 9.18
N LEU A 81 -3.13 5.53 8.21
CA LEU A 81 -3.27 4.62 7.07
C LEU A 81 -2.03 4.65 6.17
N PHE A 82 -1.51 5.85 5.84
CA PHE A 82 -0.29 6.01 5.06
C PHE A 82 0.90 5.35 5.77
N SER A 83 1.04 5.61 7.07
CA SER A 83 2.11 5.05 7.89
C SER A 83 2.07 3.52 7.90
N LYS A 84 0.87 2.93 8.05
CA LYS A 84 0.67 1.48 7.98
C LYS A 84 1.10 0.91 6.62
N ALA A 85 0.64 1.52 5.53
CA ALA A 85 0.95 1.07 4.17
C ALA A 85 2.46 1.14 3.87
N ILE A 86 3.12 2.24 4.26
CA ILE A 86 4.56 2.42 4.09
C ILE A 86 5.32 1.38 4.92
N GLN A 87 4.92 1.14 6.17
CA GLN A 87 5.55 0.15 7.02
C GLN A 87 5.44 -1.27 6.44
N TYR A 88 4.32 -1.60 5.79
CA TYR A 88 4.16 -2.89 5.11
C TYR A 88 5.13 -3.05 3.94
N GLY A 89 5.32 -2.00 3.14
CA GLY A 89 6.33 -1.95 2.07
C GLY A 89 7.75 -2.15 2.60
N PHE A 90 8.10 -1.41 3.66
CA PHE A 90 9.39 -1.59 4.34
C PHE A 90 9.58 -3.03 4.82
N MET A 91 8.59 -3.62 5.49
CA MET A 91 8.69 -4.99 5.98
C MET A 91 8.86 -6.02 4.86
N ALA A 92 8.04 -5.92 3.81
CA ALA A 92 8.07 -6.83 2.67
C ALA A 92 9.40 -6.80 1.91
N ARG A 93 10.10 -5.66 1.93
CA ARG A 93 11.39 -5.49 1.27
C ARG A 93 12.58 -5.86 2.17
N GLU A 94 12.69 -5.23 3.33
CA GLU A 94 13.88 -5.35 4.19
C GLU A 94 13.99 -6.72 4.84
N PHE A 95 12.85 -7.36 5.11
CA PHE A 95 12.79 -8.69 5.70
C PHE A 95 12.35 -9.74 4.69
N ARG A 96 12.78 -9.62 3.42
CA ARG A 96 12.53 -10.63 2.38
C ARG A 96 13.21 -11.97 2.66
N PHE A 97 14.23 -11.97 3.52
CA PHE A 97 14.93 -13.17 3.97
C PHE A 97 15.02 -13.21 5.51
N CYS A 98 14.91 -14.40 6.07
CA CYS A 98 15.04 -14.65 7.50
C CYS A 98 16.49 -14.39 7.95
N PRO A 99 16.74 -13.52 8.94
CA PRO A 99 18.09 -13.22 9.41
C PRO A 99 18.76 -14.39 10.14
N GLN A 100 18.02 -15.43 10.51
CA GLN A 100 18.55 -16.61 11.21
C GLN A 100 19.01 -17.71 10.25
N CYS A 101 18.25 -17.96 9.16
CA CYS A 101 18.50 -19.10 8.26
C CYS A 101 18.70 -18.72 6.78
N GLY A 102 18.49 -17.46 6.40
CA GLY A 102 18.56 -17.00 5.01
C GLY A 102 17.41 -17.47 4.12
N GLY A 103 16.42 -18.20 4.65
CA GLY A 103 15.23 -18.61 3.91
C GLY A 103 14.38 -17.40 3.48
N ARG A 104 13.63 -17.53 2.39
CA ARG A 104 12.68 -16.49 1.94
C ARG A 104 11.53 -16.36 2.93
N THR A 105 11.13 -15.12 3.19
CA THR A 105 10.02 -14.76 4.07
C THR A 105 9.01 -13.89 3.32
N GLN A 106 7.77 -13.91 3.78
CA GLN A 106 6.68 -13.08 3.27
C GLN A 106 5.96 -12.37 4.41
N LEU A 107 5.38 -11.21 4.12
CA LEU A 107 4.57 -10.49 5.07
C LEU A 107 3.19 -11.17 5.21
N ASN A 108 2.92 -11.72 6.38
CA ASN A 108 1.60 -12.20 6.75
C ASN A 108 0.75 -11.00 7.23
N HIS A 109 -0.20 -10.57 6.41
CA HIS A 109 -1.02 -9.38 6.66
C HIS A 109 -2.07 -9.59 7.75
N ASN A 110 -2.40 -10.84 8.09
CA ASN A 110 -3.33 -11.16 9.17
C ASN A 110 -2.67 -11.06 10.55
N GLN A 111 -1.37 -11.36 10.63
CA GLN A 111 -0.61 -11.36 11.89
C GLN A 111 0.38 -10.19 11.99
N ILE A 112 0.59 -9.45 10.91
CA ILE A 112 1.58 -8.36 10.80
C ILE A 112 2.97 -8.88 11.21
N ALA A 113 3.41 -9.96 10.56
CA ALA A 113 4.67 -10.63 10.86
C ALA A 113 5.32 -11.18 9.59
N MET A 114 6.65 -11.29 9.60
CA MET A 114 7.42 -11.96 8.55
C MET A 114 7.52 -13.46 8.85
N GLN A 115 7.18 -14.30 7.87
CA GLN A 115 7.13 -15.76 8.00
C GLN A 115 7.75 -16.46 6.81
#